data_AF-A0A0F8TZD8-F1
#
_entry.id   AF-A0A0F8TZD8-F1
#
_cell.length_a   1.000
_cell.length_b   1.000
_cell.length_c   1.000
_cell.angle_alpha   90.00
_cell.angle_beta   90.00
_cell.angle_gamma   90.00
#
_symmetry.space_group_name_H-M   'P 1'
#
loop_
_entity.id
_entity.type
_entity.pdbx_description
1 polymer ?
#
loop_
_entity_poly.entity_id
_entity_poly.type
_entity_poly.pdbx_seq_one_letter_code
_entity_poly.pdbx_strand_id
1 'polypeptide(L)'
;MPNKWKKVKDILLQDGYKKLIRPTVPVHKTAFPKTTPELEKLGVRFDYAGTIEEDEKKFHRFQVQWRQKHKEGTHGNVATIKVPDGGTKEDVQAALDAVDKEID
;
A
#
# COMPACT_ATOMS: atom_id res chain seq x y z
N MET A 1 -10.58 5.59 -8.76
CA MET A 1 -11.43 5.19 -7.59
C MET A 1 -11.23 6.18 -6.44
N PRO A 2 -11.52 7.47 -6.68
CA PRO A 2 -10.85 8.55 -5.96
C PRO A 2 -11.22 8.62 -4.47
N ASN A 3 -12.50 8.42 -4.14
CA ASN A 3 -12.98 8.55 -2.76
C ASN A 3 -12.53 7.42 -1.81
N LYS A 4 -12.15 6.25 -2.34
CA LYS A 4 -11.67 5.13 -1.51
C LYS A 4 -10.17 5.23 -1.24
N TRP A 5 -9.41 5.66 -2.24
CA TRP A 5 -7.97 5.83 -2.12
C TRP A 5 -7.60 6.93 -1.13
N LYS A 6 -8.31 8.07 -1.15
CA LYS A 6 -8.14 9.12 -0.14
C LYS A 6 -8.35 8.61 1.29
N LYS A 7 -9.39 7.79 1.51
CA LYS A 7 -9.62 7.14 2.83
C LYS A 7 -8.51 6.18 3.22
N VAL A 8 -7.97 5.43 2.27
CA VAL A 8 -6.81 4.55 2.52
C VAL A 8 -5.60 5.37 2.96
N LYS A 9 -5.30 6.47 2.25
CA LYS A 9 -4.25 7.42 2.64
C LYS A 9 -4.49 7.94 4.05
N ASP A 10 -5.67 8.47 4.36
CA ASP A 10 -5.98 9.00 5.70
C ASP A 10 -5.75 7.97 6.82
N ILE A 11 -6.20 6.72 6.63
CA ILE A 11 -6.01 5.63 7.61
C ILE A 11 -4.53 5.27 7.78
N LEU A 12 -3.80 5.17 6.66
CA LEU A 12 -2.36 4.89 6.68
C LEU A 12 -1.62 6.04 7.38
N LEU A 13 -1.94 7.28 7.07
CA LEU A 13 -1.26 8.45 7.62
C LEU A 13 -1.59 8.70 9.09
N GLN A 14 -2.71 8.23 9.62
CA GLN A 14 -2.99 8.32 11.06
C GLN A 14 -2.16 7.31 11.85
N ASP A 15 -2.37 6.01 11.62
CA ASP A 15 -1.71 4.95 12.40
C ASP A 15 -1.23 3.77 11.55
N GLY A 16 -1.76 3.60 10.34
CA GLY A 16 -1.42 2.46 9.48
C GLY A 16 0.02 2.48 8.96
N TYR A 17 0.67 3.64 8.90
CA TYR A 17 2.03 3.81 8.38
C TYR A 17 3.05 2.98 9.17
N LYS A 18 2.81 2.78 10.47
CA LYS A 18 3.60 1.91 11.36
C LYS A 18 3.70 0.48 10.82
N LYS A 19 2.67 0.00 10.12
CA LYS A 19 2.63 -1.34 9.50
C LYS A 19 3.47 -1.42 8.22
N LEU A 20 3.76 -0.29 7.59
CA LEU A 20 4.54 -0.20 6.35
C LEU A 20 6.03 0.03 6.64
N ILE A 21 6.36 0.86 7.64
CA ILE A 21 7.77 1.11 8.05
C ILE A 21 8.37 -0.04 8.86
N ARG A 22 7.52 -0.89 9.46
CA ARG A 22 7.94 -2.07 10.24
C ARG A 22 6.94 -3.21 10.03
N PRO A 23 6.92 -3.84 8.85
CA PRO A 23 6.00 -4.92 8.55
C PRO A 23 6.27 -6.11 9.46
N THR A 24 5.24 -6.56 10.17
CA THR A 24 5.27 -7.77 10.99
C THR A 24 4.78 -9.01 10.24
N VAL A 25 4.38 -8.84 8.97
CA VAL A 25 3.80 -9.91 8.15
C VAL A 25 4.89 -10.58 7.30
N PRO A 26 4.76 -11.88 7.00
CA PRO A 26 5.65 -12.56 6.07
C PRO A 26 5.55 -11.99 4.65
N VAL A 27 6.54 -12.28 3.82
CA VAL A 27 6.49 -12.00 2.38
C VAL A 27 5.28 -12.71 1.75
N HIS A 28 4.67 -12.07 0.76
CA HIS A 28 3.43 -12.47 0.08
C HIS A 28 2.18 -12.48 0.96
N LYS A 29 2.22 -11.85 2.15
CA LYS A 29 1.04 -11.65 3.00
C LYS A 29 0.61 -10.18 3.02
N THR A 30 -0.68 -9.98 3.22
CA THR A 30 -1.28 -8.64 3.30
C THR A 30 -0.86 -7.94 4.58
N ALA A 31 -0.12 -6.85 4.45
CA ALA A 31 0.26 -5.97 5.56
C ALA A 31 -0.89 -5.04 5.96
N PHE A 32 -1.66 -4.56 4.98
CA PHE A 32 -2.81 -3.70 5.18
C PHE A 32 -3.83 -3.87 4.04
N PRO A 33 -5.15 -3.86 4.30
CA PRO A 33 -5.78 -3.97 5.61
C PRO A 33 -5.64 -5.39 6.20
N LYS A 34 -5.81 -5.53 7.52
CA LYS A 34 -5.64 -6.84 8.20
C LYS A 34 -6.89 -7.71 8.11
N THR A 35 -8.07 -7.11 7.98
CA THR A 35 -9.34 -7.82 8.04
C THR A 35 -10.05 -7.82 6.69
N THR A 36 -10.76 -8.90 6.39
CA THR A 36 -11.57 -9.02 5.17
C THR A 36 -12.63 -7.90 5.03
N PRO A 37 -13.35 -7.50 6.08
CA PRO A 37 -14.33 -6.41 5.97
C PRO A 37 -13.69 -5.05 5.61
N GLU A 38 -12.51 -4.75 6.15
CA GLU A 38 -11.77 -3.55 5.75
C GLU A 38 -11.31 -3.61 4.30
N LEU A 39 -10.88 -4.79 3.83
CA LEU A 39 -10.50 -5.01 2.44
C LEU A 39 -11.68 -4.76 1.49
N GLU A 40 -12.87 -5.26 1.80
CA GLU A 40 -14.07 -5.04 0.99
C GLU A 40 -14.49 -3.57 0.97
N LYS A 41 -14.39 -2.90 2.13
CA LYS A 41 -14.71 -1.48 2.28
C LYS A 41 -13.76 -0.59 1.48
N LEU A 42 -12.45 -0.80 1.65
CA LEU A 42 -11.40 0.02 1.05
C LEU A 42 -11.15 -0.35 -0.42
N GLY A 43 -11.29 -1.63 -0.78
CA GLY A 43 -11.07 -2.14 -2.13
C GLY A 43 -9.60 -2.12 -2.58
N VAL A 44 -8.68 -1.96 -1.62
CA VAL A 44 -7.22 -1.90 -1.85
C VAL A 44 -6.52 -2.78 -0.82
N ARG A 45 -5.52 -3.55 -1.24
CA ARG A 45 -4.61 -4.30 -0.36
C ARG A 45 -3.15 -3.96 -0.64
N PHE A 46 -2.34 -4.05 0.41
CA PHE A 46 -0.90 -3.85 0.42
C PHE A 46 -0.29 -5.17 0.85
N ASP A 47 0.23 -5.92 -0.12
CA ASP A 47 0.90 -7.19 0.13
C ASP A 47 2.40 -6.95 0.28
N TYR A 48 3.00 -7.50 1.34
CA TYR A 48 4.41 -7.33 1.59
C TYR A 48 5.23 -8.16 0.61
N ALA A 49 6.05 -7.50 -0.19
CA ALA A 49 6.87 -8.11 -1.24
C ALA A 49 8.33 -8.32 -0.81
N GLY A 50 8.64 -8.13 0.48
CA GLY A 50 9.97 -8.29 1.05
C GLY A 50 10.75 -7.00 1.16
N THR A 51 12.05 -7.11 1.39
CA THR A 51 12.96 -5.97 1.50
C THR A 51 13.91 -5.88 0.33
N ILE A 52 14.27 -4.65 -0.03
CA ILE A 52 15.31 -4.34 -1.00
C ILE A 52 16.31 -3.39 -0.34
N GLU A 53 17.59 -3.56 -0.67
CA GLU A 53 18.65 -2.62 -0.27
C GLU A 53 19.01 -1.79 -1.50
N GLU A 54 18.85 -0.47 -1.38
CA GLU A 54 19.21 0.52 -2.40
C GLU A 54 20.02 1.62 -1.70
N ASP A 55 21.18 1.98 -2.26
CA ASP A 55 22.03 3.06 -1.71
C ASP A 55 22.36 2.90 -0.22
N GLU A 56 22.74 1.69 0.19
CA GLU A 56 23.02 1.29 1.60
C GLU A 56 21.84 1.47 2.56
N LYS A 57 20.64 1.76 2.04
CA LYS A 57 19.41 1.90 2.80
C LYS A 57 18.48 0.75 2.51
N LYS A 58 17.84 0.24 3.55
CA LYS A 58 16.87 -0.85 3.47
C LYS A 58 15.47 -0.30 3.29
N PHE A 59 14.75 -0.82 2.31
CA PHE A 59 13.37 -0.47 2.00
C PHE A 59 12.49 -1.72 2.04
N HIS A 60 11.28 -1.56 2.57
CA HIS A 60 10.18 -2.51 2.46
C HIS A 60 9.42 -2.27 1.16
N ARG A 61 9.28 -3.33 0.36
CA ARG A 61 8.47 -3.31 -0.86
C ARG A 61 7.07 -3.80 -0.55
N PHE A 62 6.07 -3.09 -1.06
CA PHE A 62 4.67 -3.54 -1.01
C PHE A 62 4.03 -3.50 -2.39
N GLN A 63 3.27 -4.55 -2.71
CA GLN A 63 2.39 -4.58 -3.87
C GLN A 63 1.02 -4.05 -3.47
N VAL A 64 0.65 -2.89 -4.01
CA VAL A 64 -0.64 -2.26 -3.83
C VAL A 64 -1.57 -2.77 -4.92
N GLN A 65 -2.58 -3.56 -4.55
CA GLN A 65 -3.53 -4.14 -5.49
C GLN A 65 -4.93 -3.56 -5.27
N TRP A 66 -5.60 -3.18 -6.35
CA TRP A 66 -6.98 -2.69 -6.33
C TRP A 66 -7.77 -3.20 -7.53
N ARG A 67 -9.10 -3.24 -7.40
CA ARG A 67 -10.01 -3.70 -8.46
C ARG A 67 -10.68 -2.53 -9.15
N GLN A 68 -10.32 -2.26 -10.40
CA GLN A 68 -10.97 -1.23 -11.21
C GLN A 68 -12.08 -1.86 -12.06
N LYS A 69 -13.29 -1.30 -11.96
CA LYS A 69 -14.43 -1.71 -12.78
C LYS A 69 -14.37 -0.98 -14.12
N HIS A 70 -14.26 -1.73 -15.21
CA HIS A 70 -14.27 -1.25 -16.59
C HIS A 70 -15.55 -1.73 -17.29
N LYS A 71 -15.87 -1.14 -18.45
CA LYS A 71 -17.05 -1.51 -19.25
C LYS A 71 -17.02 -2.98 -19.70
N GLU A 72 -15.83 -3.55 -19.87
CA GLU A 72 -15.61 -4.92 -20.39
C GLU A 72 -15.27 -5.95 -19.31
N GLY A 73 -15.19 -5.55 -18.03
CA GLY A 73 -14.83 -6.46 -16.94
C GLY A 73 -14.23 -5.76 -15.72
N THR A 74 -13.84 -6.53 -14.73
CA THR A 74 -13.08 -6.01 -13.57
C THR A 74 -11.61 -6.39 -13.74
N HIS A 75 -10.74 -5.41 -13.88
CA HIS A 75 -9.29 -5.63 -13.91
C HIS A 75 -8.70 -5.41 -12.51
N GLY A 76 -7.83 -6.33 -12.10
CA GLY A 76 -6.98 -6.16 -10.93
C GLY A 76 -5.73 -5.41 -11.36
N ASN A 77 -5.55 -4.20 -10.84
CA ASN A 77 -4.33 -3.43 -11.05
C ASN A 77 -3.38 -3.67 -9.88
N VAL A 78 -2.08 -3.58 -10.14
CA VAL A 78 -1.03 -3.69 -9.14
C VAL A 78 0.01 -2.59 -9.35
N ALA A 79 0.33 -1.87 -8.28
CA ALA A 79 1.43 -0.93 -8.21
C ALA A 79 2.43 -1.43 -7.15
N THR A 80 3.67 -0.96 -7.21
CA THR A 80 4.68 -1.27 -6.18
C THR A 80 5.13 0.00 -5.49
N ILE A 81 5.06 0.02 -4.16
CA ILE A 81 5.64 1.08 -3.34
C ILE A 81 6.88 0.58 -2.60
N LYS A 82 7.78 1.52 -2.29
CA LYS A 82 8.95 1.31 -1.45
C LYS A 82 8.84 2.23 -0.26
N VAL A 83 9.01 1.69 0.94
CA VAL A 83 8.96 2.44 2.20
C VAL A 83 10.24 2.15 2.98
N PRO A 84 11.00 3.14 3.43
CA PRO A 84 12.23 2.91 4.20
C PRO A 84 11.96 2.13 5.50
N ASP A 85 12.84 1.18 5.83
CA ASP A 85 12.81 0.42 7.07
C ASP A 85 13.06 1.36 8.25
N GLY A 86 12.13 1.39 9.20
CA GLY A 86 12.16 2.34 10.32
C GLY A 86 11.93 3.81 9.93
N GLY A 87 11.37 4.07 8.74
CA GLY A 87 11.05 5.40 8.25
C GLY A 87 9.97 6.15 9.02
N THR A 88 9.57 7.28 8.46
CA THR A 88 8.60 8.21 9.04
C THR A 88 7.24 8.14 8.34
N LYS A 89 6.26 8.89 8.85
CA LYS A 89 4.95 9.04 8.22
C LYS A 89 5.09 9.74 6.87
N GLU A 90 6.00 10.70 6.77
CA GLU A 90 6.29 11.49 5.58
C GLU A 90 6.85 10.60 4.46
N ASP A 91 7.69 9.62 4.79
CA ASP A 91 8.20 8.65 3.83
C ASP A 91 7.07 7.78 3.26
N VAL A 92 6.13 7.37 4.12
CA VAL A 92 4.93 6.62 3.70
C VAL A 92 4.01 7.49 2.85
N GLN A 93 3.83 8.77 3.19
CA GLN A 93 3.08 9.72 2.37
C GLN A 93 3.67 9.81 0.97
N ALA A 94 4.98 10.04 0.85
CA ALA A 94 5.66 10.14 -0.43
C ALA A 94 5.50 8.86 -1.27
N ALA A 95 5.60 7.68 -0.64
CA ALA A 95 5.39 6.40 -1.30
C ALA A 95 3.94 6.22 -1.81
N LEU A 96 2.94 6.70 -1.06
CA LEU A 96 1.53 6.67 -1.47
C LEU A 96 1.23 7.71 -2.57
N ASP A 97 1.89 8.86 -2.55
CA ASP A 97 1.72 9.90 -3.57
C ASP A 97 2.33 9.50 -4.92
N ALA A 98 3.38 8.68 -4.91
CA ALA A 98 3.94 8.10 -6.14
C ALA A 98 2.92 7.24 -6.91
N VAL A 99 2.04 6.53 -6.19
CA VAL A 99 1.01 5.65 -6.78
C VAL A 99 -0.31 6.38 -7.03
N ASP A 100 -0.45 7.61 -6.56
CA ASP A 100 -1.69 8.40 -6.72
C ASP A 100 -2.09 8.53 -8.19
N LYS A 101 -1.10 8.76 -9.05
CA LYS A 101 -1.28 8.90 -10.50
C LYS A 101 -1.72 7.61 -11.20
N GLU A 102 -1.49 6.45 -10.59
CA GLU A 102 -1.89 5.15 -11.13
C GLU A 102 -3.30 4.74 -10.68
N ILE A 103 -3.78 5.26 -9.53
CA ILE A 103 -5.05 4.88 -8.90
C ILE A 103 -6.23 5.81 -9.28
N ASP A 104 -5.95 6.99 -9.81
CA ASP A 104 -6.95 8.01 -10.19
C ASP A 104 -8.06 7.42 -11.09
#